data_AF-A0A958XDR2-F1
#
_entry.id   AF-A0A958XDR2-F1
#
_cell.length_a   1.000
_cell.length_b   1.000
_cell.length_c   1.000
_cell.angle_alpha   90.00
_cell.angle_beta   90.00
_cell.angle_gamma   90.00
#
_symmetry.space_group_name_H-M   'P 1'
#
loop_
_entity.id
_entity.type
_entity.pdbx_description
1 polymer ?
#
loop_
_entity_poly.entity_id
_entity_poly.type
_entity_poly.pdbx_seq_one_letter_code
_entity_poly.pdbx_strand_id
1 'polypeptide(L)'
;VESQKNFDDLDDFTVAQLLDWSPILRARLNARYEFVHPENPSINALSHIMWTGTATKAGADKRNAVFYGERAIDRSPCGTGTSARMAQLHAKGRLATGDSFVHESIIGSLFHGRVERETDVAGRKAIIPSIGGWARMTGYNTIFIDDRDPFARGFVVT
;
A
#
# COMPACT_ATOMS: atom_id res chain seq x y z
N VAL A 1 -6.64 1.34 14.29
CA VAL A 1 -5.88 2.42 13.66
C VAL A 1 -4.87 2.94 14.67
N GLU A 2 -3.70 3.42 14.26
CA GLU A 2 -2.83 4.19 15.13
C GLU A 2 -3.15 5.67 14.93
N SER A 3 -4.14 6.15 15.69
CA SER A 3 -4.57 7.56 15.68
C SER A 3 -3.39 8.47 16.04
N GLN A 4 -3.38 9.64 15.40
CA GLN A 4 -2.39 10.70 15.50
C GLN A 4 -3.11 12.04 15.63
N LYS A 5 -2.43 13.07 16.16
CA LYS A 5 -3.03 14.40 16.42
C LYS A 5 -3.86 15.00 15.27
N ASN A 6 -3.52 14.70 14.01
CA ASN A 6 -4.18 15.24 12.82
C ASN A 6 -4.78 14.14 11.91
N PHE A 7 -4.91 12.90 12.40
CA PHE A 7 -5.43 11.77 11.63
C PHE A 7 -5.91 10.68 12.60
N ASP A 8 -7.22 10.46 12.70
CA ASP A 8 -7.77 9.42 13.58
C ASP A 8 -8.21 8.17 12.80
N ASP A 9 -8.91 8.35 11.68
CA ASP A 9 -9.35 7.28 10.78
C ASP A 9 -9.31 7.70 9.31
N LEU A 10 -9.37 6.71 8.42
CA LEU A 10 -9.46 6.90 6.97
C LEU A 10 -10.77 7.60 6.57
N ASP A 11 -11.86 7.35 7.30
CA ASP A 11 -13.18 7.90 7.00
C ASP A 11 -13.32 9.39 7.43
N ASP A 12 -12.35 9.95 8.16
CA ASP A 12 -12.34 11.38 8.52
C ASP A 12 -12.09 12.30 7.33
N PHE A 13 -11.60 11.75 6.22
CA PHE A 13 -11.17 12.50 5.05
C PHE A 13 -11.73 11.91 3.76
N THR A 14 -12.02 12.78 2.80
CA THR A 14 -12.37 12.34 1.45
C THR A 14 -11.17 11.74 0.73
N VAL A 15 -11.42 10.81 -0.19
CA VAL A 15 -10.37 10.25 -1.06
C VAL A 15 -9.60 11.35 -1.81
N ALA A 16 -10.27 12.44 -2.22
CA ALA A 16 -9.64 13.56 -2.90
C ALA A 16 -8.63 14.30 -2.00
N GLN A 17 -8.97 14.55 -0.73
CA GLN A 17 -8.05 15.17 0.22
C GLN A 17 -6.81 14.29 0.44
N LEU A 18 -7.00 12.99 0.66
CA LEU A 18 -5.89 12.05 0.84
C LEU A 18 -5.01 11.95 -0.41
N LEU A 19 -5.64 12.00 -1.60
CA LEU A 19 -4.94 12.03 -2.87
C LEU A 19 -4.05 13.26 -3.00
N ASP A 20 -4.55 14.44 -2.63
CA ASP A 20 -3.79 15.70 -2.70
C ASP A 20 -2.66 15.75 -1.65
N TRP A 21 -2.88 15.18 -0.47
CA TRP A 21 -1.89 15.20 0.61
C TRP A 21 -0.79 14.16 0.46
N SER A 22 -1.08 13.01 -0.16
CA SER A 22 -0.13 11.89 -0.25
C SER A 22 1.19 12.27 -0.94
N PRO A 23 1.22 12.96 -2.10
CA PRO A 23 2.46 13.41 -2.72
C PRO A 23 3.23 14.41 -1.85
N ILE A 24 2.53 15.33 -1.18
CA ILE A 24 3.12 16.33 -0.28
C ILE A 24 3.80 15.64 0.90
N LEU A 25 3.10 14.70 1.54
CA LEU A 25 3.62 13.93 2.66
C LEU A 25 4.84 13.10 2.24
N ARG A 26 4.74 12.42 1.09
CA ARG A 26 5.85 11.63 0.53
C ARG A 26 7.08 12.49 0.25
N ALA A 27 6.92 13.65 -0.38
CA ALA A 27 8.03 14.56 -0.65
C ALA A 27 8.68 15.06 0.65
N ARG A 28 7.87 15.48 1.63
CA ARG A 28 8.37 15.95 2.94
C ARG A 28 9.08 14.85 3.72
N LEU A 29 8.57 13.61 3.69
CA LEU A 29 9.20 12.48 4.36
C LEU A 29 10.52 12.10 3.71
N ASN A 30 10.62 12.06 2.38
CA ASN A 30 11.89 11.81 1.68
C ASN A 30 12.91 12.94 1.89
N ALA A 31 12.46 14.20 2.04
CA ALA A 31 13.37 15.31 2.35
C ALA A 31 13.89 15.26 3.80
N ARG A 32 13.12 14.66 4.71
CA ARG A 32 13.43 14.61 6.15
C ARG A 32 14.18 13.34 6.57
N TYR A 33 13.95 12.23 5.88
CA TYR A 33 14.44 10.91 6.25
C TYR A 33 15.07 10.21 5.04
N GLU A 34 16.04 9.35 5.32
CA GLU A 34 16.68 8.48 4.33
C GLU A 34 16.06 7.08 4.39
N PHE A 35 15.70 6.54 3.23
CA PHE A 35 15.06 5.23 3.11
C PHE A 35 15.84 4.36 2.13
N VAL A 36 16.87 3.64 2.58
CA VAL A 36 17.66 2.74 1.71
C VAL A 36 17.47 1.29 2.15
N HIS A 37 17.09 0.42 1.21
CA HIS A 37 17.00 -1.01 1.45
C HIS A 37 18.42 -1.59 1.66
N PRO A 38 18.65 -2.35 2.76
CA PRO A 38 20.00 -2.70 3.18
C PRO A 38 20.76 -3.61 2.20
N GLU A 39 20.04 -4.40 1.41
CA GLU A 39 20.64 -5.30 0.40
C GLU A 39 20.43 -4.83 -1.04
N ASN A 40 19.64 -3.77 -1.25
CA ASN A 40 19.35 -3.27 -2.59
C ASN A 40 19.32 -1.74 -2.63
N PRO A 41 20.47 -1.10 -2.90
CA PRO A 41 20.57 0.35 -2.96
C PRO A 41 19.69 1.02 -4.03
N SER A 42 19.13 0.28 -4.99
CA SER A 42 18.18 0.85 -5.98
C SER A 42 16.81 1.14 -5.36
N ILE A 43 16.50 0.59 -4.18
CA ILE A 43 15.28 0.87 -3.42
C ILE A 43 15.67 1.88 -2.33
N ASN A 44 15.67 3.17 -2.70
CA ASN A 44 16.27 4.25 -1.92
C ASN A 44 15.34 5.45 -1.65
N ALA A 45 14.03 5.27 -1.82
CA ALA A 45 13.04 6.31 -1.57
C ALA A 45 11.71 5.74 -1.09
N LEU A 46 10.97 6.54 -0.30
CA LEU A 46 9.58 6.28 0.03
C LEU A 46 8.71 6.62 -1.18
N SER A 47 8.10 5.62 -1.80
CA SER A 47 7.28 5.76 -3.02
C SER A 47 5.76 5.75 -2.76
N HIS A 48 5.32 5.15 -1.66
CA HIS A 48 3.92 4.92 -1.33
C HIS A 48 3.55 5.53 0.02
N ILE A 49 2.30 6.01 0.14
CA ILE A 49 1.68 6.40 1.42
C ILE A 49 0.46 5.52 1.66
N MET A 50 0.42 4.84 2.80
CA MET A 50 -0.74 4.08 3.26
C MET A 50 -1.46 4.84 4.36
N TRP A 51 -2.72 5.17 4.12
CA TRP A 51 -3.63 5.68 5.15
C TRP A 51 -4.42 4.52 5.73
N THR A 52 -4.50 4.41 7.05
CA THR A 52 -5.11 3.28 7.74
C THR A 52 -6.44 3.66 8.35
N GLY A 53 -7.44 2.80 8.24
CA GLY A 53 -8.77 3.00 8.81
C GLY A 53 -9.27 1.80 9.59
N THR A 54 -10.38 2.00 10.28
CA THR A 54 -11.13 0.93 10.92
C THR A 54 -11.80 0.08 9.83
N ALA A 55 -11.84 -1.23 10.07
CA ALA A 55 -12.49 -2.15 9.13
C ALA A 55 -14.01 -1.86 9.09
N THR A 56 -14.58 -1.90 7.90
CA THR A 56 -16.03 -1.76 7.67
C THR A 56 -16.67 -3.08 7.24
N LYS A 57 -15.86 -4.03 6.75
CA LYS A 57 -16.32 -5.37 6.38
C LYS A 57 -16.19 -6.35 7.53
N ALA A 58 -17.21 -7.21 7.67
CA ALA A 58 -17.16 -8.33 8.59
C ALA A 58 -15.97 -9.25 8.23
N GLY A 59 -15.20 -9.64 9.25
CA GLY A 59 -14.02 -10.49 9.08
C GLY A 59 -12.75 -9.77 8.62
N ALA A 60 -12.79 -8.46 8.37
CA ALA A 60 -11.59 -7.66 8.15
C ALA A 60 -11.02 -7.14 9.47
N ASP A 61 -9.69 -7.18 9.61
CA ASP A 61 -9.01 -6.68 10.81
C ASP A 61 -8.83 -5.17 10.78
N LYS A 62 -8.46 -4.64 9.61
CA LYS A 62 -8.23 -3.21 9.34
C LYS A 62 -8.56 -2.88 7.88
N ARG A 63 -8.65 -1.58 7.60
CA ARG A 63 -8.79 -1.03 6.25
C ARG A 63 -7.63 -0.11 5.90
N ASN A 64 -7.38 0.07 4.60
CA ASN A 64 -6.42 1.06 4.13
C ASN A 64 -6.77 1.65 2.75
N ALA A 65 -6.07 2.73 2.42
CA ALA A 65 -5.92 3.25 1.08
C ALA A 65 -4.44 3.57 0.81
N VAL A 66 -3.88 3.00 -0.27
CA VAL A 66 -2.50 3.27 -0.68
C VAL A 66 -2.46 4.21 -1.88
N PHE A 67 -1.66 5.25 -1.77
CA PHE A 67 -1.45 6.25 -2.82
C PHE A 67 0.00 6.23 -3.30
N TYR A 68 0.18 6.33 -4.61
CA TYR A 68 1.47 6.27 -5.30
C TYR A 68 1.45 7.11 -6.58
N GLY A 69 2.63 7.34 -7.17
CA GLY A 69 2.75 8.28 -8.28
C GLY A 69 2.19 9.65 -7.93
N GLU A 70 1.79 10.44 -8.92
CA GLU A 70 1.25 11.78 -8.68
C GLU A 70 -0.19 11.75 -8.18
N ARG A 71 -1.05 10.92 -8.79
CA ARG A 71 -2.50 10.86 -8.49
C ARG A 71 -3.06 9.44 -8.52
N ALA A 72 -2.24 8.41 -8.29
CA ALA A 72 -2.73 7.03 -8.31
C ALA A 72 -3.17 6.56 -6.92
N ILE A 73 -4.29 5.85 -6.91
CA ILE A 73 -4.82 5.11 -5.75
C ILE A 73 -4.90 3.63 -6.09
N ASP A 74 -4.43 2.79 -5.17
CA ASP A 74 -4.66 1.35 -5.23
C ASP A 74 -6.10 1.05 -4.80
N ARG A 75 -6.86 0.41 -5.69
CA ARG A 75 -8.24 -0.01 -5.40
C ARG A 75 -8.23 -1.34 -4.63
N SER A 76 -7.16 -2.11 -4.71
CA SER A 76 -6.97 -3.30 -3.88
C SER A 76 -6.47 -2.90 -2.48
N PRO A 77 -6.39 -3.84 -1.52
CA PRO A 77 -5.80 -3.57 -0.22
C PRO A 77 -4.28 -3.35 -0.26
N CYS A 78 -3.68 -3.38 -1.46
CA CYS A 78 -2.25 -3.30 -1.75
C CYS A 78 -1.47 -4.47 -1.14
N GLY A 79 -0.96 -5.38 -1.97
CA GLY A 79 -0.26 -6.59 -1.50
C GLY A 79 1.00 -6.26 -0.69
N THR A 80 1.90 -5.46 -1.26
CA THR A 80 3.13 -4.99 -0.60
C THR A 80 2.82 -4.12 0.62
N GLY A 81 1.78 -3.28 0.53
CA GLY A 81 1.28 -2.51 1.67
C GLY A 81 0.80 -3.38 2.83
N THR A 82 0.07 -4.45 2.52
CA THR A 82 -0.41 -5.43 3.51
C THR A 82 0.76 -6.19 4.13
N SER A 83 1.75 -6.61 3.35
CA SER A 83 3.00 -7.20 3.85
C SER A 83 3.74 -6.24 4.80
N ALA A 84 3.90 -4.98 4.42
CA ALA A 84 4.55 -3.96 5.26
C ALA A 84 3.76 -3.71 6.55
N ARG A 85 2.43 -3.70 6.48
CA ARG A 85 1.54 -3.54 7.62
C ARG A 85 1.66 -4.71 8.61
N MET A 86 1.68 -5.95 8.11
CA MET A 86 1.90 -7.14 8.95
C MET A 86 3.29 -7.11 9.60
N ALA A 87 4.34 -6.75 8.85
CA ALA A 87 5.69 -6.63 9.41
C ALA A 87 5.75 -5.59 10.54
N GLN A 88 5.08 -4.45 10.38
CA GLN A 88 4.96 -3.43 11.42
C GLN A 88 4.21 -3.94 12.66
N LEU A 89 3.08 -4.62 12.49
CA LEU A 89 2.28 -5.16 13.59
C LEU A 89 3.05 -6.26 14.34
N HIS A 90 3.76 -7.11 13.61
CA HIS A 90 4.61 -8.16 14.16
C HIS A 90 5.77 -7.57 14.97
N ALA A 91 6.48 -6.57 14.44
CA ALA A 91 7.53 -5.87 15.17
C ALA A 91 7.03 -5.19 16.45
N LYS A 92 5.74 -4.85 16.51
CA LYS A 92 5.06 -4.30 17.71
C LYS A 92 4.47 -5.37 18.64
N GLY A 93 4.65 -6.66 18.36
CA GLY A 93 4.08 -7.76 19.14
C GLY A 93 2.56 -7.88 19.06
N ARG A 94 1.94 -7.30 18.02
CA ARG A 94 0.47 -7.26 17.82
C ARG A 94 -0.03 -8.27 16.80
N LEU A 95 0.88 -9.02 16.19
CA LEU A 95 0.62 -10.08 15.24
C LEU A 95 1.76 -11.10 15.38
N ALA A 96 1.46 -12.35 15.70
CA ALA A 96 2.47 -13.39 15.90
C ALA A 96 2.75 -14.18 14.60
N THR A 97 3.84 -14.92 14.57
CA THR A 97 4.06 -15.93 13.53
C THR A 97 2.95 -16.97 13.56
N GLY A 98 2.38 -17.26 12.39
CA GLY A 98 1.23 -18.14 12.21
C GLY A 98 -0.12 -17.42 12.15
N ASP A 99 -0.19 -16.17 12.64
CA ASP A 99 -1.43 -15.39 12.65
C ASP A 99 -1.83 -14.91 11.25
N SER A 100 -3.15 -14.86 11.04
CA SER A 100 -3.76 -14.29 9.84
C SER A 100 -4.09 -12.80 10.05
N PHE A 101 -4.13 -12.06 8.95
CA PHE A 101 -4.50 -10.65 8.92
C PHE A 101 -5.30 -10.34 7.65
N VAL A 102 -6.57 -9.99 7.80
CA VAL A 102 -7.47 -9.64 6.69
C VAL A 102 -7.49 -8.13 6.52
N HIS A 103 -7.04 -7.67 5.35
CA HIS A 103 -6.90 -6.26 5.04
C HIS A 103 -7.94 -5.81 4.02
N GLU A 104 -8.73 -4.80 4.40
CA GLU A 104 -9.75 -4.20 3.56
C GLU A 104 -9.20 -3.01 2.77
N SER A 105 -9.61 -2.89 1.51
CA SER A 105 -9.31 -1.74 0.64
C SER A 105 -10.31 -0.58 0.81
N ILE A 106 -9.99 0.56 0.19
CA ILE A 106 -10.91 1.70 0.11
C ILE A 106 -12.26 1.36 -0.56
N ILE A 107 -12.31 0.39 -1.47
CA ILE A 107 -13.57 -0.06 -2.12
C ILE A 107 -14.18 -1.32 -1.48
N GLY A 108 -13.65 -1.78 -0.34
CA GLY A 108 -14.19 -2.92 0.41
C GLY A 108 -13.78 -4.31 -0.10
N SER A 109 -12.87 -4.41 -1.08
CA SER A 109 -12.21 -5.68 -1.42
C SER A 109 -11.25 -6.13 -0.31
N LEU A 110 -11.00 -7.43 -0.19
CA LEU A 110 -10.23 -8.05 0.91
C LEU A 110 -9.02 -8.82 0.39
N PHE A 111 -7.91 -8.72 1.12
CA PHE A 111 -6.75 -9.60 1.01
C PHE A 111 -6.55 -10.33 2.33
N HIS A 112 -6.16 -11.59 2.25
CA HIS A 112 -5.88 -12.46 3.39
C HIS A 112 -4.37 -12.63 3.52
N GLY A 113 -3.79 -11.91 4.47
CA GLY A 113 -2.38 -12.04 4.81
C GLY A 113 -2.14 -13.08 5.90
N ARG A 114 -0.94 -13.63 5.94
CA ARG A 114 -0.45 -14.45 7.07
C ARG A 114 1.04 -14.21 7.30
N VAL A 115 1.45 -14.19 8.57
CA VAL A 115 2.87 -14.23 8.93
C VAL A 115 3.34 -15.67 8.89
N GLU A 116 4.00 -16.09 7.81
CA GLU A 116 4.38 -17.50 7.65
C GLU A 116 5.53 -17.89 8.59
N ARG A 117 6.54 -17.02 8.70
CA ARG A 117 7.67 -17.19 9.62
C ARG A 117 8.44 -15.89 9.82
N GLU A 118 9.22 -15.84 10.89
CA GLU A 118 10.28 -14.85 11.07
C GLU A 118 11.49 -15.16 10.19
N THR A 119 12.24 -14.12 9.84
CA THR A 119 13.51 -14.23 9.13
C THR A 119 14.40 -13.02 9.44
N ASP A 120 15.53 -12.92 8.76
CA ASP A 120 16.49 -11.83 8.87
C ASP A 120 16.85 -11.29 7.49
N VAL A 121 17.02 -9.97 7.38
CA VAL A 121 17.51 -9.29 6.17
C VAL A 121 18.62 -8.35 6.59
N ALA A 122 19.86 -8.63 6.19
CA ALA A 122 21.05 -7.89 6.59
C ALA A 122 21.15 -7.61 8.12
N GLY A 123 20.91 -8.61 8.96
CA GLY A 123 20.97 -8.50 10.42
C GLY A 123 19.76 -7.79 11.05
N ARG A 124 18.71 -7.54 10.26
CA ARG A 124 17.46 -6.93 10.74
C ARG A 124 16.34 -7.97 10.75
N LYS A 125 15.67 -8.08 11.90
CA LYS A 125 14.46 -8.92 12.04
C LYS A 125 13.43 -8.56 10.97
N ALA A 126 12.92 -9.57 10.29
CA ALA A 126 11.93 -9.46 9.23
C ALA A 126 10.92 -10.62 9.33
N ILE A 127 9.91 -10.59 8.48
CA ILE A 127 8.94 -11.68 8.32
C ILE A 127 8.91 -12.14 6.86
N ILE A 128 8.46 -13.37 6.66
CA ILE A 128 8.00 -13.87 5.37
C ILE A 128 6.46 -13.82 5.38
N PRO A 129 5.84 -12.82 4.73
CA PRO A 129 4.39 -12.73 4.63
C PRO A 129 3.88 -13.50 3.40
N SER A 130 2.71 -14.13 3.52
CA SER A 130 1.90 -14.54 2.37
C SER A 130 0.70 -13.61 2.21
N ILE A 131 0.26 -13.40 0.97
CA ILE A 131 -0.91 -12.58 0.64
C ILE A 131 -1.80 -13.38 -0.33
N GLY A 132 -3.02 -13.66 0.10
CA GLY A 132 -4.06 -14.28 -0.70
C GLY A 132 -5.09 -13.27 -1.19
N GLY A 133 -5.43 -13.36 -2.47
CA GLY A 133 -6.48 -12.59 -3.12
C GLY A 133 -6.99 -13.34 -4.35
N TRP A 134 -7.81 -12.68 -5.16
CA TRP A 134 -8.27 -13.22 -6.43
C TRP A 134 -8.22 -12.16 -7.52
N ALA A 135 -8.12 -12.62 -8.76
CA ALA A 135 -8.21 -11.79 -9.95
C ALA A 135 -9.22 -12.39 -10.92
N ARG A 136 -9.75 -11.56 -11.83
CA ARG A 136 -10.64 -11.99 -12.91
C ARG A 136 -10.11 -11.45 -14.22
N MET A 137 -10.25 -12.26 -15.27
CA MET A 137 -10.04 -11.82 -16.63
C MET A 137 -11.16 -10.84 -17.00
N THR A 138 -10.79 -9.62 -17.39
CA THR A 138 -11.73 -8.56 -17.75
C THR A 138 -11.82 -8.30 -19.25
N GLY A 139 -10.89 -8.86 -20.04
CA GLY A 139 -10.92 -8.75 -21.49
C GLY A 139 -9.66 -9.31 -22.15
N TYR A 140 -9.73 -9.41 -23.48
CA TYR A 140 -8.59 -9.63 -24.37
C TYR A 140 -8.45 -8.39 -25.24
N ASN A 141 -7.31 -7.70 -25.13
CA ASN A 141 -7.10 -6.43 -25.83
C ASN A 141 -5.98 -6.57 -26.87
N THR A 142 -6.21 -6.01 -28.06
CA THR A 142 -5.14 -5.72 -29.03
C THR A 142 -4.99 -4.20 -29.09
N ILE A 143 -3.86 -3.68 -28.61
CA ILE A 143 -3.56 -2.25 -28.58
C ILE A 143 -2.66 -1.93 -29.77
N PHE A 144 -3.07 -0.99 -30.62
CA PHE A 144 -2.28 -0.50 -31.75
C PHE A 144 -1.77 0.90 -31.41
N ILE A 145 -0.48 1.15 -31.65
CA ILE A 145 0.17 2.45 -31.45
C ILE A 145 0.77 2.85 -32.79
N ASP A 146 0.36 4.01 -33.31
CA ASP A 146 0.82 4.56 -34.59
C ASP A 146 1.62 5.83 -34.32
N ASP A 147 2.86 5.91 -34.82
CA ASP A 147 3.72 7.08 -34.62
C ASP A 147 3.16 8.38 -35.24
N ARG A 148 2.15 8.28 -36.12
CA ARG A 148 1.43 9.44 -36.68
C ARG A 148 0.38 10.01 -35.73
N ASP A 149 -0.05 9.26 -34.71
CA ASP A 149 -0.99 9.75 -33.71
C ASP A 149 -0.27 10.70 -32.74
N PRO A 150 -0.65 11.99 -32.66
CA PRO A 150 -0.04 12.94 -31.74
C PRO A 150 -0.20 12.54 -30.26
N PHE A 151 -1.09 11.60 -29.94
CA PHE A 151 -1.34 11.10 -28.59
C PHE A 151 -0.85 9.66 -28.37
N ALA A 152 -0.02 9.10 -29.28
CA ALA A 152 0.50 7.74 -29.20
C ALA A 152 1.19 7.38 -27.87
N ARG A 153 1.74 8.37 -27.17
CA ARG A 153 2.43 8.21 -25.87
C ARG A 153 1.54 8.47 -24.65
N GLY A 154 0.25 8.69 -24.87
CA GLY A 154 -0.70 9.09 -23.84
C GLY A 154 -0.51 10.53 -23.38
N PHE A 155 -1.42 10.98 -22.53
CA PHE A 155 -1.38 12.27 -21.86
C PHE A 155 -2.16 12.19 -20.56
N VAL A 156 -1.96 13.16 -19.67
CA VAL A 156 -2.75 13.33 -18.45
C VAL A 156 -3.28 14.75 -18.45
N VAL A 157 -4.57 14.91 -18.16
CA VAL A 157 -5.18 16.20 -17.87
C VAL A 157 -5.27 16.29 -16.35
N THR A 158 -4.28 16.94 -15.75
CA THR A 158 -4.24 17.21 -14.30
C THR A 158 -4.94 18.51 -13.94
#